data_AF-A0A918TCC6-F1
#
_entry.id   AF-A0A918TCC6-F1
#
_cell.length_a   1.000
_cell.length_b   1.000
_cell.length_c   1.000
_cell.angle_alpha   90.00
_cell.angle_beta   90.00
_cell.angle_gamma   90.00
#
_symmetry.space_group_name_H-M   'P 1'
#
loop_
_entity.id
_entity.type
_entity.pdbx_description
1 polymer ?
#
loop_
_entity_poly.entity_id
_entity_poly.type
_entity_poly.pdbx_seq_one_letter_code
_entity_poly.pdbx_strand_id
1 'polypeptide(L)'
;MKFITRAGLAAAVATGAIAVAVAPASAAVGVGNGHTASSAHVLANPKTIKPAAYNQARSILANAGSQTAAKSHPIHGKDDVPVSYGTSLLAAARDEFRQTDRKLPPKDKKSDMSIPHYNAIHSAAKTMGIDRW
;
A
#
# COMPACT_ATOMS: atom_id res chain seq x y z
N MET A 1 34.84 -42.90 -13.40
CA MET A 1 34.67 -43.21 -14.84
C MET A 1 34.91 -41.95 -15.66
N LYS A 2 35.33 -42.08 -16.93
CA LYS A 2 35.35 -40.97 -17.90
C LYS A 2 34.07 -41.00 -18.72
N PHE A 3 33.44 -39.85 -18.94
CA PHE A 3 32.43 -39.69 -19.99
C PHE A 3 32.88 -38.62 -20.97
N ILE A 4 32.82 -38.97 -22.26
CA ILE A 4 33.12 -38.11 -23.40
C ILE A 4 31.83 -38.04 -24.22
N THR A 5 31.41 -36.86 -24.65
CA THR A 5 30.37 -36.69 -25.67
C THR A 5 30.73 -35.49 -26.55
N ARG A 6 30.42 -35.57 -27.85
CA ARG A 6 30.99 -34.70 -28.88
C ARG A 6 29.96 -33.76 -29.52
N ALA A 7 30.41 -32.52 -29.72
CA ALA A 7 30.23 -31.62 -30.86
C ALA A 7 29.00 -31.69 -31.82
N GLY A 8 28.45 -30.49 -32.07
CA GLY A 8 27.62 -30.02 -33.21
C GLY A 8 27.22 -28.57 -32.92
N LEU A 9 27.51 -27.49 -33.67
CA LEU A 9 27.57 -27.24 -35.14
C LEU A 9 26.15 -27.31 -35.76
N ALA A 10 25.57 -26.31 -36.44
CA ALA A 10 25.99 -24.95 -36.92
C ALA A 10 24.70 -24.08 -37.18
N ALA A 11 24.67 -22.79 -37.57
CA ALA A 11 25.61 -21.64 -37.68
C ALA A 11 24.82 -20.32 -38.01
N ALA A 12 25.48 -19.15 -37.91
CA ALA A 12 25.05 -17.82 -38.43
C ALA A 12 23.80 -17.19 -37.73
N VAL A 13 23.36 -15.92 -37.93
CA VAL A 13 23.53 -14.92 -39.02
C VAL A 13 23.56 -13.46 -38.45
N ALA A 14 24.08 -12.52 -39.26
CA ALA A 14 23.88 -11.04 -39.23
C ALA A 14 24.57 -10.17 -38.15
N THR A 15 25.41 -9.27 -38.66
CA THR A 15 25.65 -7.92 -38.12
C THR A 15 24.37 -7.07 -38.12
N GLY A 16 24.17 -6.23 -37.10
CA GLY A 16 22.95 -5.40 -36.98
C GLY A 16 23.03 -4.29 -35.93
N ALA A 17 23.99 -3.37 -36.06
CA ALA A 17 24.11 -2.23 -35.16
C ALA A 17 23.07 -1.14 -35.50
N ILE A 18 21.86 -1.24 -34.93
CA ILE A 18 20.82 -0.21 -35.01
C ILE A 18 20.32 0.12 -33.60
N ALA A 19 20.60 1.34 -33.15
CA ALA A 19 20.03 1.88 -31.91
C ALA A 19 18.75 2.68 -32.23
N VAL A 20 17.59 2.16 -31.84
CA VAL A 20 16.32 2.90 -31.79
C VAL A 20 15.65 2.61 -30.44
N ALA A 21 15.17 3.66 -29.76
CA ALA A 21 14.63 3.54 -28.42
C ALA A 21 13.24 2.88 -28.40
N VAL A 22 13.06 1.87 -27.54
CA VAL A 22 11.73 1.33 -27.23
C VAL A 22 11.09 2.21 -26.16
N ALA A 23 10.24 3.14 -26.61
CA ALA A 23 9.30 3.80 -25.71
C ALA A 23 8.14 2.84 -25.36
N PRO A 24 7.82 2.59 -24.09
CA PRO A 24 6.66 1.79 -23.71
C PRO A 24 5.37 2.58 -23.95
N ALA A 25 4.82 2.46 -25.16
CA ALA A 25 3.48 2.94 -25.46
C ALA A 25 2.45 2.15 -24.65
N SER A 26 1.93 2.73 -23.57
CA SER A 26 0.93 2.09 -22.70
C SER A 26 -0.24 3.05 -22.45
N ALA A 27 -1.28 2.84 -23.26
CA ALA A 27 -2.67 3.26 -23.09
C ALA A 27 -2.94 4.46 -22.15
N ALA A 28 -2.97 5.66 -22.73
CA ALA A 28 -3.58 6.83 -22.10
C ALA A 28 -5.12 6.69 -22.09
N VAL A 29 -5.66 5.80 -21.25
CA VAL A 29 -7.11 5.67 -21.05
C VAL A 29 -7.57 6.84 -20.17
N GLY A 30 -8.18 7.85 -20.80
CA GLY A 30 -8.60 9.07 -20.10
C GLY A 30 -9.75 8.84 -19.13
N VAL A 31 -9.45 8.65 -17.85
CA VAL A 31 -10.39 8.90 -16.75
C VAL A 31 -10.05 10.25 -16.14
N GLY A 32 -10.69 11.30 -16.65
CA GLY A 32 -10.66 12.59 -15.99
C GLY A 32 -11.47 12.53 -14.69
N ASN A 33 -10.83 12.80 -13.56
CA ASN A 33 -11.48 13.51 -12.45
C ASN A 33 -10.41 14.17 -11.58
N GLY A 34 -9.96 15.35 -12.01
CA GLY A 34 -9.07 16.19 -11.22
C GLY A 34 -9.79 16.67 -9.97
N HIS A 35 -9.49 16.07 -8.82
CA HIS A 35 -9.87 16.58 -7.51
C HIS A 35 -8.60 17.03 -6.78
N THR A 36 -7.99 18.09 -7.29
CA THR A 36 -6.96 18.91 -6.63
C THR A 36 -7.57 19.71 -5.47
N ALA A 37 -8.23 18.99 -4.54
CA ALA A 37 -8.75 19.52 -3.30
C ALA A 37 -7.58 19.81 -2.33
N SER A 38 -6.82 20.86 -2.62
CA SER A 38 -5.85 21.47 -1.70
C SER A 38 -6.59 22.17 -0.56
N SER A 39 -7.29 21.36 0.23
CA SER A 39 -8.07 21.79 1.38
C SER A 39 -7.11 22.15 2.49
N ALA A 40 -7.26 23.33 3.08
CA ALA A 40 -6.58 23.63 4.33
C ALA A 40 -7.01 22.61 5.38
N HIS A 41 -6.06 21.90 6.00
CA HIS A 41 -6.33 20.93 7.05
C HIS A 41 -6.89 21.64 8.29
N VAL A 42 -8.21 21.79 8.34
CA VAL A 42 -8.93 21.94 9.61
C VAL A 42 -8.70 20.64 10.38
N LEU A 43 -8.12 20.72 11.58
CA LEU A 43 -7.67 19.57 12.40
C LEU A 43 -8.84 18.78 13.06
N ALA A 44 -9.91 18.58 12.31
CA ALA A 44 -11.13 17.89 12.67
C ALA A 44 -11.38 16.73 11.71
N ASN A 45 -11.58 15.54 12.26
CA ASN A 45 -11.96 14.37 11.48
C ASN A 45 -13.27 14.61 10.71
N PRO A 46 -13.44 13.99 9.52
CA PRO A 46 -14.72 13.99 8.83
C PRO A 46 -15.78 13.23 9.67
N LYS A 47 -17.06 13.54 9.47
CA LYS A 47 -18.16 12.85 10.18
C LYS A 47 -18.32 11.40 9.68
N THR A 48 -18.12 11.19 8.39
CA THR A 48 -18.19 9.89 7.71
C THR A 48 -16.96 9.67 6.84
N ILE A 49 -16.72 8.40 6.49
CA ILE A 49 -15.69 7.98 5.54
C ILE A 49 -16.34 7.11 4.45
N LYS A 50 -15.78 7.19 3.24
CA LYS A 50 -16.26 6.36 2.13
C LYS A 50 -15.84 4.89 2.30
N PRO A 51 -16.74 3.91 2.05
CA PRO A 51 -16.40 2.49 2.13
C PRO A 51 -15.20 2.06 1.29
N ALA A 52 -15.00 2.67 0.11
CA ALA A 52 -13.81 2.44 -0.71
C ALA A 52 -12.50 2.82 0.03
N ALA A 53 -12.49 3.97 0.71
CA ALA A 53 -11.34 4.42 1.50
C ALA A 53 -11.09 3.52 2.72
N TYR A 54 -12.15 3.07 3.41
CA TYR A 54 -12.02 2.07 4.49
C TYR A 54 -11.45 0.74 3.97
N ASN A 55 -11.95 0.24 2.83
CA ASN A 55 -11.48 -1.00 2.23
C ASN A 55 -10.01 -0.92 1.76
N GLN A 56 -9.60 0.24 1.23
CA GLN A 56 -8.21 0.51 0.86
C GLN A 56 -7.31 0.63 2.10
N ALA A 57 -7.74 1.34 3.14
CA ALA A 57 -7.02 1.43 4.42
C ALA A 57 -6.83 0.03 5.07
N ARG A 58 -7.89 -0.78 5.09
CA ARG A 58 -7.85 -2.19 5.49
C ARG A 58 -6.81 -2.98 4.70
N SER A 59 -6.74 -2.80 3.38
CA SER A 59 -5.76 -3.48 2.53
C SER A 59 -4.32 -3.03 2.84
N ILE A 60 -4.08 -1.72 3.01
CA ILE A 60 -2.76 -1.18 3.41
C ILE A 60 -2.29 -1.80 4.73
N LEU A 61 -3.16 -1.85 5.74
CA LEU A 61 -2.84 -2.38 7.07
C LEU A 61 -2.63 -3.91 7.05
N ALA A 62 -3.44 -4.65 6.28
CA ALA A 62 -3.28 -6.09 6.11
C ALA A 62 -1.96 -6.45 5.40
N ASN A 63 -1.60 -5.71 4.34
CA ASN A 63 -0.33 -5.87 3.63
C ASN A 63 0.88 -5.50 4.50
N ALA A 64 0.70 -4.62 5.48
CA ALA A 64 1.68 -4.30 6.52
C ALA A 64 1.65 -5.31 7.71
N GLY A 65 0.86 -6.38 7.65
CA GLY A 65 0.86 -7.48 8.61
C GLY A 65 -0.23 -7.46 9.69
N SER A 66 -1.06 -6.40 9.78
CA SER A 66 -2.14 -6.32 10.77
C SER A 66 -3.16 -7.46 10.58
N GLN A 67 -3.25 -8.32 11.61
CA GLN A 67 -4.13 -9.48 11.60
C GLN A 67 -5.59 -9.06 11.77
N THR A 68 -5.85 -8.03 12.59
CA THR A 68 -7.19 -7.46 12.75
C THR A 68 -7.67 -6.79 11.46
N ALA A 69 -6.81 -6.05 10.75
CA ALA A 69 -7.18 -5.53 9.43
C ALA A 69 -7.47 -6.67 8.42
N ALA A 70 -6.60 -7.68 8.36
CA ALA A 70 -6.78 -8.83 7.47
C ALA A 70 -8.07 -9.63 7.74
N LYS A 71 -8.49 -9.73 9.02
CA LYS A 71 -9.71 -10.44 9.45
C LYS A 71 -10.98 -9.59 9.43
N SER A 72 -10.89 -8.27 9.52
CA SER A 72 -12.05 -7.37 9.46
C SER A 72 -12.85 -7.55 8.16
N HIS A 73 -14.15 -7.29 8.17
CA HIS A 73 -14.95 -7.37 6.94
C HIS A 73 -14.83 -6.07 6.09
N PRO A 74 -14.76 -6.18 4.75
CA PRO A 74 -14.89 -5.04 3.87
C PRO A 74 -16.34 -4.51 3.87
N ILE A 75 -16.50 -3.23 3.57
CA ILE A 75 -17.80 -2.55 3.57
C ILE A 75 -18.30 -2.42 2.14
N HIS A 76 -19.53 -2.89 1.91
CA HIS A 76 -20.24 -2.87 0.63
C HIS A 76 -21.70 -2.42 0.86
N GLY A 77 -22.39 -1.96 -0.19
CA GLY A 77 -23.82 -1.61 -0.12
C GLY A 77 -24.15 -0.41 0.79
N LYS A 78 -23.22 0.54 0.94
CA LYS A 78 -23.38 1.79 1.69
C LYS A 78 -22.67 2.93 0.96
N ASP A 79 -23.20 4.15 1.06
CA ASP A 79 -22.57 5.35 0.49
C ASP A 79 -21.48 5.94 1.39
N ASP A 80 -21.68 5.82 2.71
CA ASP A 80 -20.88 6.38 3.79
C ASP A 80 -20.96 5.49 5.04
N VAL A 81 -19.94 5.53 5.89
CA VAL A 81 -19.99 4.97 7.26
C VAL A 81 -19.41 5.96 8.28
N PRO A 82 -19.82 5.91 9.56
CA PRO A 82 -19.28 6.78 10.60
C PRO A 82 -17.75 6.66 10.71
N VAL A 83 -17.07 7.78 10.94
CA VAL A 83 -15.59 7.82 11.06
C VAL A 83 -15.04 6.88 12.15
N SER A 84 -15.87 6.54 13.15
CA SER A 84 -15.60 5.54 14.18
C SER A 84 -15.18 4.17 13.64
N TYR A 85 -15.63 3.78 12.45
CA TYR A 85 -15.16 2.55 11.77
C TYR A 85 -13.66 2.65 11.43
N GLY A 86 -13.23 3.78 10.86
CA GLY A 86 -11.84 4.03 10.50
C GLY A 86 -10.95 4.20 11.73
N THR A 87 -11.37 4.97 12.74
CA THR A 87 -10.57 5.14 13.96
C THR A 87 -10.41 3.83 14.73
N SER A 88 -11.43 2.97 14.77
CA SER A 88 -11.34 1.64 15.41
C SER A 88 -10.37 0.71 14.67
N LEU A 89 -10.40 0.70 13.33
CA LEU A 89 -9.47 -0.05 12.50
C LEU A 89 -8.01 0.41 12.72
N LEU A 90 -7.77 1.72 12.79
CA LEU A 90 -6.45 2.30 13.04
C LEU A 90 -5.97 1.99 14.46
N ALA A 91 -6.80 2.21 15.49
CA ALA A 91 -6.43 1.93 16.88
C ALA A 91 -6.02 0.46 17.09
N ALA A 92 -6.80 -0.49 16.57
CA ALA A 92 -6.47 -1.91 16.65
C ALA A 92 -5.16 -2.25 15.93
N ALA A 93 -4.96 -1.75 14.70
CA ALA A 93 -3.73 -2.00 13.95
C ALA A 93 -2.48 -1.37 14.61
N ARG A 94 -2.59 -0.17 15.20
CA ARG A 94 -1.52 0.48 15.97
C ARG A 94 -1.06 -0.41 17.12
N ASP A 95 -2.02 -0.93 17.87
CA ASP A 95 -1.72 -1.64 19.10
C ASP A 95 -1.21 -3.08 18.80
N GLU A 96 -1.64 -3.70 17.68
CA GLU A 96 -0.98 -4.88 17.07
C GLU A 96 0.46 -4.61 16.61
N PHE A 97 0.71 -3.50 15.90
CA PHE A 97 2.05 -3.15 15.43
C PHE A 97 2.99 -2.88 16.61
N ARG A 98 2.56 -2.12 17.62
CA ARG A 98 3.32 -1.89 18.86
C ARG A 98 3.64 -3.18 19.61
N GLN A 99 2.74 -4.16 19.62
CA GLN A 99 2.98 -5.46 20.22
C GLN A 99 4.04 -6.26 19.44
N THR A 100 3.94 -6.26 18.11
CA THR A 100 4.87 -6.90 17.16
C THR A 100 6.28 -6.30 17.27
N ASP A 101 6.38 -4.98 17.19
CA ASP A 101 7.62 -4.21 17.18
C ASP A 101 8.26 -4.08 18.57
N ARG A 102 7.62 -4.59 19.63
CA ARG A 102 8.02 -4.37 21.03
C ARG A 102 9.51 -4.65 21.28
N LYS A 103 10.09 -5.65 20.62
CA LYS A 103 11.50 -6.05 20.75
C LYS A 103 12.51 -5.17 19.99
N LEU A 104 12.09 -4.30 19.06
CA LEU A 104 13.01 -3.41 18.33
C LEU A 104 13.59 -2.33 19.25
N PRO A 105 14.85 -1.89 19.06
CA PRO A 105 15.44 -0.83 19.86
C PRO A 105 14.80 0.53 19.55
N PRO A 106 14.82 1.52 20.48
CA PRO A 106 14.14 2.80 20.27
C PRO A 106 14.56 3.56 19.01
N LYS A 107 15.81 3.40 18.55
CA LYS A 107 16.33 4.04 17.33
C LYS A 107 15.63 3.61 16.03
N ASP A 108 15.01 2.43 16.01
CA ASP A 108 14.34 1.86 14.83
C ASP A 108 12.81 2.00 14.92
N LYS A 109 12.32 2.78 15.91
CA LYS A 109 10.91 2.99 16.22
C LYS A 109 10.47 4.45 16.03
N LYS A 110 9.18 4.62 15.74
CA LYS A 110 8.46 5.89 15.86
C LYS A 110 7.07 5.62 16.44
N SER A 111 6.72 6.29 17.55
CA SER A 111 5.48 6.06 18.30
C SER A 111 5.30 4.58 18.74
N ASP A 112 6.41 3.96 19.17
CA ASP A 112 6.54 2.55 19.62
C ASP A 112 6.36 1.47 18.54
N MET A 113 6.02 1.86 17.31
CA MET A 113 5.98 1.00 16.12
C MET A 113 7.28 1.13 15.32
N SER A 114 7.59 0.16 14.47
CA SER A 114 8.65 0.27 13.47
C SER A 114 8.31 1.34 12.43
N ILE A 115 9.35 1.88 11.77
CA ILE A 115 9.18 2.87 10.69
C ILE A 115 8.21 2.39 9.58
N PRO A 116 8.27 1.15 9.05
CA PRO A 116 7.30 0.70 8.04
C PRO A 116 5.87 0.61 8.57
N HIS A 117 5.63 0.09 9.79
CA HIS A 117 4.28 0.04 10.36
C HIS A 117 3.72 1.44 10.65
N TYR A 118 4.56 2.36 11.16
CA TYR A 118 4.22 3.77 11.33
C TYR A 118 3.79 4.41 9.98
N ASN A 119 4.53 4.16 8.90
CA ASN A 119 4.20 4.69 7.58
C ASN A 119 2.91 4.06 7.01
N ALA A 120 2.72 2.75 7.19
CA ALA A 120 1.51 2.06 6.75
C ALA A 120 0.24 2.61 7.41
N ILE A 121 0.28 2.82 8.74
CA ILE A 121 -0.89 3.33 9.47
C ILE A 121 -1.20 4.80 9.16
N HIS A 122 -0.19 5.63 8.93
CA HIS A 122 -0.42 7.01 8.48
C HIS A 122 -0.93 7.07 7.02
N SER A 123 -0.49 6.15 6.16
CA SER A 123 -1.03 5.99 4.80
C SER A 123 -2.51 5.56 4.82
N ALA A 124 -2.87 4.59 5.67
CA ALA A 124 -4.25 4.15 5.88
C ALA A 124 -5.13 5.26 6.46
N ALA A 125 -4.64 6.02 7.44
CA ALA A 125 -5.34 7.17 8.01
C ALA A 125 -5.58 8.28 6.99
N LYS A 126 -4.53 8.65 6.22
CA LYS A 126 -4.62 9.62 5.10
C LYS A 126 -5.60 9.18 4.02
N THR A 127 -5.64 7.89 3.67
CA THR A 127 -6.61 7.31 2.72
C THR A 127 -8.05 7.57 3.16
N MET A 128 -8.34 7.51 4.46
CA MET A 128 -9.67 7.79 5.03
C MET A 128 -9.91 9.26 5.37
N GLY A 129 -8.92 10.15 5.19
CA GLY A 129 -9.01 11.55 5.62
C GLY A 129 -9.06 11.75 7.14
N ILE A 130 -8.49 10.83 7.93
CA ILE A 130 -8.53 10.86 9.40
C ILE A 130 -7.19 11.37 9.94
N ASP A 131 -7.16 12.58 10.50
CA ASP A 131 -5.95 13.16 11.11
C ASP A 131 -5.78 12.79 12.60
N ARG A 132 -6.84 12.32 13.29
CA ARG A 132 -6.82 12.06 14.75
C ARG A 132 -7.48 10.71 15.12
N TRP A 133 -6.74 9.81 15.76
CA TRP A 133 -7.13 8.42 16.04
C TRP A 133 -6.22 7.74 17.08
#